data_AF-A0A2N7WHX9-F1
#
_entry.id   AF-A0A2N7WHX9-F1
#
_cell.length_a   1.000
_cell.length_b   1.000
_cell.length_c   1.000
_cell.angle_alpha   90.00
_cell.angle_beta   90.00
_cell.angle_gamma   90.00
#
_symmetry.space_group_name_H-M   'P 1'
#
loop_
_entity.id
_entity.type
_entity.pdbx_description
1 polymer ?
#
loop_
_entity_poly.entity_id
_entity_poly.type
_entity_poly.pdbx_seq_one_letter_code
_entity_poly.pdbx_strand_id
1 'polypeptide(L)'
;MRENYKKFSEFLRKQPVAGACHLVWNSFSRIGEQTSSSGETQSNCEIHDWELELLAREVLLRCHRPFFANGVIERNFVPKSINYIRKIKNTISAKNVSSPHAAMKIVFTLFHEQFQWQDEDFLGKAARYRKIFAHPLTKEAVEGDLRMSLQSLYIMGIAIAGSLGYQMGVQWRDYYRLPEVPRDHVDRFFELCAAERDELRSQIRAEQKYDKTWALTYNPLRGKPLFYSSERPQIVFGFSSKLLLWRITDGVYYDVAKGRSGFGKAFGTAFEHYVGDVLKTVLTAPTFRVMAETSFDVKKGHGRAGSDWHVSDEGCHVFIECKTKRIRLTAKADMDHEHFAEDLRKMAQFVVQNYKNIHEARTGVRRDFPNRDLPFFNAIVTLENWRLGHPLIEPELRRLVVDELERERLPPLLLSECPYRVFSAQEFEMFSQDAARLGLASMFAKPETVTRGPYRSLFHDEVFQLLPEDARPKVDISTCDRPDRSRAILRLE
;
A
#
# COMPACT_ATOMS: atom_id res chain seq x y z
N MET A 1 3.78 13.31 -28.06
CA MET A 1 3.63 12.01 -27.40
C MET A 1 3.99 10.89 -28.37
N ARG A 2 3.16 10.60 -29.39
CA ARG A 2 3.40 9.51 -30.37
C ARG A 2 4.81 9.49 -30.96
N GLU A 3 5.33 10.64 -31.40
CA GLU A 3 6.68 10.74 -31.96
C GLU A 3 7.79 10.39 -30.95
N ASN A 4 7.72 10.95 -29.73
CA ASN A 4 8.67 10.63 -28.66
C ASN A 4 8.60 9.16 -28.26
N TYR A 5 7.39 8.60 -28.21
CA TYR A 5 7.18 7.19 -27.92
C TYR A 5 7.73 6.27 -29.03
N LYS A 6 7.54 6.63 -30.31
CA LYS A 6 8.10 5.91 -31.45
C LYS A 6 9.63 5.82 -31.36
N LYS A 7 10.30 6.95 -31.13
CA LYS A 7 11.76 7.00 -30.93
C LYS A 7 12.23 6.14 -29.77
N PHE A 8 11.52 6.20 -28.65
CA PHE A 8 11.83 5.37 -27.48
C PHE A 8 11.68 3.87 -27.78
N SER A 9 10.58 3.49 -28.43
CA SER A 9 10.34 2.12 -28.83
C SER A 9 11.40 1.61 -29.79
N GLU A 10 11.79 2.38 -30.80
CA GLU A 10 12.88 2.03 -31.73
C GLU A 10 14.22 1.88 -31.04
N PHE A 11 14.50 2.73 -30.05
CA PHE A 11 15.68 2.61 -29.22
C PHE A 11 15.71 1.28 -28.43
N LEU A 12 14.61 0.92 -27.76
CA LEU A 12 14.52 -0.32 -26.96
C LEU A 12 14.62 -1.58 -27.83
N ARG A 13 14.02 -1.60 -29.03
CA ARG A 13 14.07 -2.76 -29.93
C ARG A 13 15.49 -3.21 -30.31
N LYS A 14 16.45 -2.29 -30.26
CA LYS A 14 17.85 -2.56 -30.61
C LYS A 14 18.66 -3.19 -29.47
N GLN A 15 18.13 -3.18 -28.25
CA GLN A 15 18.87 -3.60 -27.05
C GLN A 15 18.73 -5.11 -26.79
N PRO A 16 19.77 -5.77 -26.27
CA PRO A 16 19.67 -7.15 -25.77
C PRO A 16 18.77 -7.19 -24.52
N VAL A 17 17.84 -8.14 -24.46
CA VAL A 17 16.82 -8.18 -23.40
C VAL A 17 17.44 -8.43 -22.03
N ALA A 18 18.26 -9.49 -21.88
CA ALA A 18 18.89 -9.82 -20.60
C ALA A 18 19.74 -8.66 -20.06
N GLY A 19 20.54 -8.03 -20.94
CA GLY A 19 21.34 -6.86 -20.56
C GLY A 19 20.47 -5.68 -20.10
N ALA A 20 19.38 -5.39 -20.83
CA ALA A 20 18.47 -4.31 -20.47
C ALA A 20 17.78 -4.59 -19.12
N CYS A 21 17.32 -5.83 -18.92
CA CYS A 21 16.73 -6.24 -17.65
C CYS A 21 17.72 -6.09 -16.49
N HIS A 22 18.97 -6.55 -16.68
CA HIS A 22 20.00 -6.49 -15.66
C HIS A 22 20.35 -5.04 -15.27
N LEU A 23 20.46 -4.14 -16.24
CA LEU A 23 20.73 -2.73 -15.93
C LEU A 23 19.57 -2.08 -15.17
N VAL A 24 18.30 -2.40 -15.51
CA VAL A 24 17.14 -1.89 -14.77
C VAL A 24 17.10 -2.45 -13.34
N TRP A 25 17.29 -3.75 -13.18
CA TRP A 25 17.40 -4.39 -11.86
C TRP A 25 18.51 -3.77 -11.01
N ASN A 26 19.72 -3.64 -11.57
CA ASN A 26 20.85 -3.05 -10.85
C ASN A 26 20.60 -1.58 -10.47
N SER A 27 19.80 -0.84 -11.26
CA SER A 27 19.36 0.49 -10.86
C SER A 27 18.37 0.45 -9.69
N PHE A 28 17.45 -0.50 -9.63
CA PHE A 28 16.56 -0.68 -8.47
C PHE A 28 17.35 -1.00 -7.20
N SER A 29 18.32 -1.94 -7.27
CA SER A 29 19.06 -2.39 -6.09
C SER A 29 19.99 -1.32 -5.48
N ARG A 30 20.32 -0.26 -6.22
CA ARG A 30 21.25 0.81 -5.81
C ARG A 30 20.56 2.11 -5.39
N ILE A 31 19.22 2.19 -5.49
CA ILE A 31 18.50 3.39 -5.05
C ILE A 31 18.62 3.50 -3.53
N GLY A 32 19.20 4.61 -3.07
CA GLY A 32 19.52 4.86 -1.65
C GLY A 32 20.98 4.63 -1.26
N GLU A 33 21.78 3.97 -2.09
CA GLU A 33 23.23 3.77 -1.88
C GLU A 33 24.09 4.93 -2.41
N GLN A 34 23.57 6.16 -2.45
CA GLN A 34 24.41 7.34 -2.73
C GLN A 34 25.35 7.62 -1.54
N THR A 35 26.32 6.74 -1.35
CA THR A 35 27.54 7.00 -0.59
C THR A 35 28.44 7.86 -1.45
N SER A 36 28.63 9.11 -1.01
CA SER A 36 29.88 9.88 -1.11
C SER A 36 31.02 9.19 -1.87
N SER A 37 31.00 9.23 -3.20
CA SER A 37 32.15 8.90 -4.03
C SER A 37 32.54 10.14 -4.82
N SER A 38 33.66 10.71 -4.37
CA SER A 38 34.53 11.71 -4.98
C SER A 38 34.45 11.82 -6.51
N GLY A 39 34.23 13.06 -6.97
CA GLY A 39 34.93 13.69 -8.09
C GLY A 39 35.01 12.90 -9.39
N GLU A 40 33.93 12.90 -10.17
CA GLU A 40 33.99 12.91 -11.65
C GLU A 40 32.60 13.22 -12.21
N THR A 41 32.46 14.40 -12.83
CA THR A 41 31.36 14.87 -13.69
C THR A 41 30.05 14.06 -13.64
N GLN A 42 29.35 14.14 -12.52
CA GLN A 42 27.98 13.68 -12.38
C GLN A 42 27.04 14.65 -13.10
N SER A 43 26.61 14.30 -14.31
CA SER A 43 25.28 14.67 -14.75
C SER A 43 24.29 13.92 -13.84
N ASN A 44 24.02 14.48 -12.65
CA ASN A 44 23.10 13.92 -11.65
C ASN A 44 21.66 14.03 -12.15
N CYS A 45 21.31 13.16 -13.09
CA CYS A 45 19.94 12.83 -13.38
C CYS A 45 19.53 11.80 -12.32
N GLU A 46 19.02 12.27 -11.18
CA GLU A 46 18.46 11.37 -10.15
C GLU A 46 17.40 10.50 -10.81
N ILE A 47 17.49 9.17 -10.68
CA ILE A 47 16.56 8.20 -11.27
C ILE A 47 15.71 7.64 -10.13
N HIS A 48 14.40 7.58 -10.34
CA HIS A 48 13.47 7.15 -9.30
C HIS A 48 12.85 5.78 -9.57
N ASP A 49 12.48 5.08 -8.49
CA ASP A 49 11.87 3.74 -8.51
C ASP A 49 10.64 3.63 -9.45
N TRP A 50 9.73 4.61 -9.41
CA TRP A 50 8.53 4.60 -10.26
C TRP A 50 8.84 4.74 -11.75
N GLU A 51 9.96 5.39 -12.10
CA GLU A 51 10.41 5.48 -13.50
C GLU A 51 11.07 4.19 -13.95
N LEU A 52 11.77 3.51 -13.05
CA LEU A 52 12.32 2.17 -13.31
C LEU A 52 11.22 1.13 -13.45
N GLU A 53 10.11 1.23 -12.71
CA GLU A 53 8.94 0.36 -12.89
C GLU A 53 8.38 0.49 -14.31
N LEU A 54 8.22 1.73 -14.76
CA LEU A 54 7.77 2.04 -16.12
C LEU A 54 8.78 1.57 -17.17
N LEU A 55 10.09 1.71 -16.91
CA LEU A 55 11.13 1.21 -17.80
C LEU A 55 11.13 -0.32 -17.88
N ALA A 56 10.99 -1.03 -16.76
CA ALA A 56 10.91 -2.49 -16.72
C ALA A 56 9.74 -3.00 -17.60
N ARG A 57 8.58 -2.36 -17.47
CA ARG A 57 7.41 -2.62 -18.32
C ARG A 57 7.74 -2.45 -19.81
N GLU A 58 8.35 -1.32 -20.18
CA GLU A 58 8.65 -1.04 -21.58
C GLU A 58 9.78 -1.93 -22.14
N VAL A 59 10.75 -2.35 -21.32
CA VAL A 59 11.78 -3.34 -21.68
C VAL A 59 11.14 -4.68 -22.05
N LEU A 60 10.26 -5.21 -21.18
CA LEU A 60 9.55 -6.46 -21.46
C LEU A 60 8.69 -6.36 -22.73
N LEU A 61 8.06 -5.20 -22.95
CA LEU A 61 7.20 -4.94 -24.10
C LEU A 61 7.96 -4.83 -25.43
N ARG A 62 9.11 -4.13 -25.44
CA ARG A 62 9.75 -3.63 -26.67
C ARG A 62 11.07 -4.29 -27.03
N CYS A 63 11.80 -4.88 -26.08
CA CYS A 63 13.05 -5.56 -26.42
C CYS A 63 12.71 -6.95 -27.02
N HIS A 64 12.92 -7.13 -28.33
CA HIS A 64 12.42 -8.31 -29.07
C HIS A 64 13.46 -9.41 -29.31
N ARG A 65 14.73 -9.18 -28.98
CA ARG A 65 15.78 -10.19 -29.16
C ARG A 65 15.50 -11.42 -28.27
N PRO A 66 16.00 -12.63 -28.64
CA PRO A 66 16.03 -13.76 -27.72
C PRO A 66 16.67 -13.35 -26.38
N PHE A 67 16.20 -13.93 -25.27
CA PHE A 67 16.55 -13.42 -23.96
C PHE A 67 18.05 -13.53 -23.69
N PHE A 68 18.64 -14.69 -24.02
CA PHE A 68 20.06 -14.97 -23.85
C PHE A 68 20.90 -14.67 -25.10
N ALA A 69 20.36 -13.90 -26.06
CA ALA A 69 21.13 -13.49 -27.22
C ALA A 69 22.32 -12.61 -26.82
N ASN A 70 23.50 -12.93 -27.35
CA ASN A 70 24.67 -12.07 -27.22
C ASN A 70 24.40 -10.70 -27.83
N GLY A 71 24.89 -9.65 -27.18
CA GLY A 71 24.77 -8.30 -27.68
C GLY A 71 25.42 -7.28 -26.75
N VAL A 72 25.97 -6.23 -27.35
CA VAL A 72 26.48 -5.09 -26.59
C VAL A 72 25.28 -4.21 -26.24
N ILE A 73 25.08 -3.98 -24.94
CA ILE A 73 24.11 -3.00 -24.46
C ILE A 73 24.69 -1.60 -24.53
N GLU A 74 23.85 -0.60 -24.85
CA GLU A 74 24.31 0.79 -24.83
C GLU A 74 24.76 1.21 -23.41
N ARG A 75 25.98 1.76 -23.30
CA ARG A 75 26.58 2.17 -22.01
C ARG A 75 25.67 3.06 -21.15
N ASN A 76 24.93 3.96 -21.80
CA ASN A 76 24.02 4.91 -21.15
C ASN A 76 22.54 4.48 -21.25
N PHE A 77 22.27 3.17 -21.34
CA PHE A 77 20.93 2.63 -21.56
C PHE A 77 19.89 3.18 -20.58
N VAL A 78 20.14 3.09 -19.25
CA VAL A 78 19.16 3.54 -18.25
C VAL A 78 18.95 5.05 -18.30
N PRO A 79 19.98 5.93 -18.17
CA PRO A 79 19.77 7.38 -18.23
C PRO A 79 19.07 7.84 -19.52
N LYS A 80 19.43 7.25 -20.67
CA LYS A 80 18.81 7.58 -21.96
C LYS A 80 17.35 7.15 -22.02
N SER A 81 17.02 5.96 -21.49
CA SER A 81 15.64 5.47 -21.40
C SER A 81 14.77 6.33 -20.50
N ILE A 82 15.29 6.70 -19.32
CA ILE A 82 14.60 7.59 -18.38
C ILE A 82 14.36 8.96 -19.03
N ASN A 83 15.33 9.49 -19.77
CA ASN A 83 15.14 10.72 -20.53
C ASN A 83 14.04 10.63 -21.60
N TYR A 84 13.88 9.48 -22.26
CA TYR A 84 12.74 9.27 -23.16
C TYR A 84 11.41 9.25 -22.39
N ILE A 85 11.34 8.52 -21.28
CA ILE A 85 10.15 8.46 -20.41
C ILE A 85 9.75 9.87 -19.94
N ARG A 86 10.70 10.64 -19.42
CA ARG A 86 10.49 12.03 -18.98
C ARG A 86 10.03 12.92 -20.12
N LYS A 87 10.63 12.83 -21.31
CA LYS A 87 10.18 13.58 -22.49
C LYS A 87 8.73 13.24 -22.87
N ILE A 88 8.34 11.97 -22.78
CA ILE A 88 6.96 11.53 -23.05
C ILE A 88 6.01 12.12 -22.00
N LYS A 89 6.31 11.94 -20.69
CA LYS A 89 5.53 12.51 -19.58
C LYS A 89 5.41 14.03 -19.69
N ASN A 90 6.51 14.75 -19.92
CA ASN A 90 6.50 16.20 -20.11
C ASN A 90 5.66 16.63 -21.31
N THR A 91 5.66 15.87 -22.40
CA THR A 91 4.79 16.18 -23.55
C THR A 91 3.31 15.95 -23.22
N ILE A 92 3.00 14.95 -22.39
CA ILE A 92 1.64 14.72 -21.90
C ILE A 92 1.24 15.87 -20.96
N SER A 93 2.06 16.20 -19.96
CA SER A 93 1.80 17.28 -19.01
C SER A 93 1.60 18.63 -19.72
N ALA A 94 2.48 19.00 -20.66
CA ALA A 94 2.37 20.25 -21.40
C ALA A 94 1.06 20.40 -22.20
N LYS A 95 0.37 19.29 -22.52
CA LYS A 95 -0.92 19.31 -23.20
C LYS A 95 -2.12 19.32 -22.25
N ASN A 96 -1.94 18.85 -21.01
CA ASN A 96 -3.04 18.63 -20.06
C ASN A 96 -3.00 19.60 -18.87
N VAL A 97 -1.89 20.30 -18.64
CA VAL A 97 -1.75 21.33 -17.60
C VAL A 97 -1.84 22.70 -18.24
N SER A 98 -3.06 23.25 -18.27
CA SER A 98 -3.33 24.61 -18.77
C SER A 98 -3.64 25.61 -17.66
N SER A 99 -3.78 25.16 -16.41
CA SER A 99 -4.13 26.00 -15.26
C SER A 99 -3.60 25.41 -13.95
N PRO A 100 -3.51 26.22 -12.86
CA PRO A 100 -3.18 25.71 -11.53
C PRO A 100 -4.12 24.60 -11.05
N HIS A 101 -5.42 24.69 -11.35
CA HIS A 101 -6.39 23.66 -11.02
C HIS A 101 -6.10 22.34 -11.74
N ALA A 102 -5.79 22.39 -13.05
CA ALA A 102 -5.39 21.21 -13.82
C ALA A 102 -4.06 20.62 -13.32
N ALA A 103 -3.11 21.47 -12.93
CA ALA A 103 -1.85 21.03 -12.31
C ALA A 103 -2.12 20.25 -11.02
N MET A 104 -3.00 20.75 -10.15
CA MET A 104 -3.36 20.06 -8.91
C MET A 104 -4.03 18.71 -9.16
N LYS A 105 -4.85 18.56 -10.20
CA LYS A 105 -5.40 17.23 -10.55
C LYS A 105 -4.31 16.20 -10.84
N ILE A 106 -3.23 16.62 -11.52
CA ILE A 106 -2.10 15.75 -11.82
C ILE A 106 -1.30 15.42 -10.56
N VAL A 107 -1.17 16.34 -9.61
CA VAL A 107 -0.46 16.10 -8.34
C VAL A 107 -1.08 14.92 -7.59
N PHE A 108 -2.41 14.80 -7.53
CA PHE A 108 -3.07 13.64 -6.94
C PHE A 108 -2.63 12.31 -7.59
N THR A 109 -2.60 12.28 -8.92
CA THR A 109 -2.15 11.11 -9.67
C THR A 109 -0.67 10.78 -9.38
N LEU A 110 0.18 11.80 -9.25
CA LEU A 110 1.58 11.61 -8.86
C LEU A 110 1.73 11.07 -7.44
N PHE A 111 0.87 11.46 -6.48
CA PHE A 111 0.88 10.88 -5.14
C PHE A 111 0.63 9.36 -5.17
N HIS A 112 -0.30 8.90 -6.00
CA HIS A 112 -0.58 7.47 -6.15
C HIS A 112 0.48 6.72 -6.97
N GLU A 113 1.21 7.42 -7.87
CA GLU A 113 2.35 6.84 -8.61
C GLU A 113 3.58 6.71 -7.70
N GLN A 114 3.96 7.78 -6.98
CA GLN A 114 5.28 7.94 -6.37
C GLN A 114 5.34 7.55 -4.90
N PHE A 115 4.37 7.93 -4.07
CA PHE A 115 4.54 7.83 -2.60
C PHE A 115 4.57 6.39 -2.10
N GLN A 116 3.94 5.46 -2.81
CA GLN A 116 4.06 4.03 -2.49
C GLN A 116 5.50 3.52 -2.56
N TRP A 117 6.33 4.08 -3.45
CA TRP A 117 7.73 3.71 -3.59
C TRP A 117 8.61 4.31 -2.49
N GLN A 118 8.12 5.37 -1.84
CA GLN A 118 8.76 6.05 -0.72
C GLN A 118 8.34 5.48 0.64
N ASP A 119 7.42 4.52 0.66
CA ASP A 119 7.01 3.83 1.89
C ASP A 119 8.09 2.82 2.30
N GLU A 120 8.82 3.13 3.36
CA GLU A 120 9.92 2.31 3.88
C GLU A 120 9.46 1.31 4.95
N ASP A 121 8.23 1.40 5.45
CA ASP A 121 7.72 0.53 6.53
C ASP A 121 7.15 -0.79 5.99
N PHE A 122 8.01 -1.56 5.31
CA PHE A 122 7.65 -2.91 4.87
C PHE A 122 7.21 -3.78 6.04
N LEU A 123 7.91 -3.71 7.18
CA LEU A 123 7.62 -4.57 8.34
C LEU A 123 6.21 -4.31 8.88
N GLY A 124 5.81 -3.04 9.05
CA GLY A 124 4.47 -2.68 9.49
C GLY A 124 3.42 -3.12 8.48
N LYS A 125 3.66 -2.91 7.17
CA LYS A 125 2.75 -3.38 6.12
C LYS A 125 2.62 -4.92 6.11
N ALA A 126 3.74 -5.63 6.22
CA ALA A 126 3.75 -7.09 6.23
C ALA A 126 3.03 -7.66 7.45
N ALA A 127 3.30 -7.11 8.64
CA ALA A 127 2.63 -7.50 9.88
C ALA A 127 1.11 -7.25 9.79
N ARG A 128 0.69 -6.07 9.30
CA ARG A 128 -0.73 -5.74 9.07
C ARG A 128 -1.42 -6.78 8.21
N TYR A 129 -0.92 -7.01 6.99
CA TYR A 129 -1.54 -7.96 6.07
C TYR A 129 -1.48 -9.39 6.61
N ARG A 130 -0.40 -9.77 7.31
CA ARG A 130 -0.27 -11.08 7.92
C ARG A 130 -1.35 -11.30 8.97
N LYS A 131 -1.57 -10.35 9.88
CA LYS A 131 -2.63 -10.45 10.90
C LYS A 131 -4.02 -10.52 10.26
N ILE A 132 -4.28 -9.71 9.24
CA ILE A 132 -5.58 -9.71 8.52
C ILE A 132 -5.81 -11.04 7.80
N PHE A 133 -4.82 -11.59 7.11
CA PHE A 133 -4.96 -12.87 6.41
C PHE A 133 -4.93 -14.08 7.35
N ALA A 134 -4.22 -14.00 8.48
CA ALA A 134 -4.17 -15.07 9.48
C ALA A 134 -5.42 -15.13 10.37
N HIS A 135 -6.31 -14.12 10.28
CA HIS A 135 -7.56 -14.11 11.03
C HIS A 135 -8.43 -15.32 10.67
N PRO A 136 -9.12 -15.97 11.64
CA PRO A 136 -9.91 -17.19 11.37
C PRO A 136 -10.95 -17.05 10.26
N LEU A 137 -11.50 -15.85 10.07
CA LEU A 137 -12.51 -15.56 9.02
C LEU A 137 -11.93 -15.53 7.59
N THR A 138 -10.63 -15.32 7.44
CA THR A 138 -9.97 -15.13 6.14
C THR A 138 -8.96 -16.24 5.83
N LYS A 139 -8.32 -16.81 6.85
CA LYS A 139 -7.19 -17.74 6.71
C LYS A 139 -7.47 -18.92 5.80
N GLU A 140 -8.55 -19.66 6.07
CA GLU A 140 -8.91 -20.85 5.28
C GLU A 140 -9.13 -20.49 3.81
N ALA A 141 -9.79 -19.35 3.55
CA ALA A 141 -10.02 -18.90 2.19
C ALA A 141 -8.72 -18.53 1.47
N VAL A 142 -7.84 -17.81 2.15
CA VAL A 142 -6.56 -17.39 1.59
C VAL A 142 -5.66 -18.60 1.33
N GLU A 143 -5.44 -19.47 2.33
CA GLU A 143 -4.57 -20.64 2.17
C GLU A 143 -5.15 -21.65 1.16
N GLY A 144 -6.48 -21.78 1.11
CA GLY A 144 -7.17 -22.63 0.13
C GLY A 144 -6.99 -22.15 -1.31
N ASP A 145 -7.16 -20.85 -1.58
CA ASP A 145 -7.04 -20.29 -2.95
C ASP A 145 -5.57 -20.22 -3.39
N LEU A 146 -4.66 -19.88 -2.49
CA LEU A 146 -3.22 -19.89 -2.77
C LEU A 146 -2.65 -21.31 -2.86
N ARG A 147 -3.35 -22.30 -2.27
CA ARG A 147 -2.90 -23.69 -2.15
C ARG A 147 -1.51 -23.79 -1.49
N MET A 148 -1.24 -22.88 -0.56
CA MET A 148 -0.04 -22.82 0.27
C MET A 148 -0.39 -22.18 1.61
N SER A 149 0.39 -22.48 2.65
CA SER A 149 0.23 -21.80 3.93
C SER A 149 0.66 -20.33 3.85
N LEU A 150 0.08 -19.48 4.68
CA LEU A 150 0.52 -18.09 4.83
C LEU A 150 1.98 -18.01 5.28
N GLN A 151 2.41 -18.92 6.16
CA GLN A 151 3.81 -18.99 6.58
C GLN A 151 4.75 -19.20 5.38
N SER A 152 4.45 -20.19 4.52
CA SER A 152 5.24 -20.44 3.32
C SER A 152 5.23 -19.26 2.35
N LEU A 153 4.08 -18.60 2.16
CA LEU A 153 3.99 -17.39 1.31
C LEU A 153 4.98 -16.30 1.76
N TYR A 154 4.99 -15.96 3.05
CA TYR A 154 5.85 -14.91 3.56
C TYR A 154 7.33 -15.31 3.60
N ILE A 155 7.66 -16.55 4.04
CA ILE A 155 9.06 -17.04 4.03
C ILE A 155 9.63 -16.99 2.62
N MET A 156 8.91 -17.54 1.64
CA MET A 156 9.32 -17.53 0.23
C MET A 156 9.50 -16.11 -0.30
N GLY A 157 8.50 -15.25 -0.04
CA GLY A 157 8.53 -13.86 -0.49
C GLY A 157 9.70 -13.06 0.06
N ILE A 158 9.99 -13.20 1.36
CA ILE A 158 11.12 -12.53 2.01
C ILE A 158 12.45 -13.09 1.52
N ALA A 159 12.61 -14.42 1.43
CA ALA A 159 13.85 -15.05 1.00
C ALA A 159 14.23 -14.67 -0.46
N ILE A 160 13.25 -14.68 -1.36
CA ILE A 160 13.46 -14.28 -2.76
C ILE A 160 13.67 -12.76 -2.86
N ALA A 161 12.92 -11.94 -2.10
CA ALA A 161 13.14 -10.50 -2.08
C ALA A 161 14.57 -10.14 -1.61
N GLY A 162 15.08 -10.85 -0.60
CA GLY A 162 16.48 -10.74 -0.16
C GLY A 162 17.46 -11.14 -1.27
N SER A 163 17.20 -12.26 -1.94
CA SER A 163 18.03 -12.72 -3.06
C SER A 163 18.07 -11.71 -4.22
N LEU A 164 16.94 -11.07 -4.53
CA LEU A 164 16.84 -10.00 -5.53
C LEU A 164 17.62 -8.74 -5.15
N GLY A 165 18.00 -8.56 -3.87
CA GLY A 165 18.93 -7.51 -3.47
C GLY A 165 20.33 -7.71 -4.04
N TYR A 166 20.75 -8.96 -4.28
CA TYR A 166 22.11 -9.31 -4.69
C TYR A 166 22.23 -9.79 -6.13
N GLN A 167 21.18 -10.41 -6.68
CA GLN A 167 21.17 -10.93 -8.04
C GLN A 167 19.80 -10.81 -8.72
N MET A 168 19.77 -10.50 -10.01
CA MET A 168 18.51 -10.40 -10.77
C MET A 168 17.80 -11.74 -10.93
N GLY A 169 18.57 -12.82 -11.07
CA GLY A 169 18.08 -14.15 -11.42
C GLY A 169 18.39 -15.16 -10.33
N VAL A 170 17.43 -16.04 -10.04
CA VAL A 170 17.56 -17.11 -9.05
C VAL A 170 17.17 -18.45 -9.67
N GLN A 171 17.81 -19.53 -9.22
CA GLN A 171 17.37 -20.89 -9.54
C GLN A 171 16.22 -21.24 -8.61
N TRP A 172 15.01 -21.33 -9.15
CA TRP A 172 13.82 -21.43 -8.29
C TRP A 172 13.78 -22.72 -7.45
N ARG A 173 14.40 -23.80 -7.93
CA ARG A 173 14.49 -25.08 -7.20
C ARG A 173 15.49 -25.07 -6.03
N ASP A 174 16.38 -24.08 -5.96
CA ASP A 174 17.28 -23.96 -4.80
C ASP A 174 16.47 -23.70 -3.51
N TYR A 175 15.28 -23.12 -3.65
CA TYR A 175 14.35 -22.88 -2.55
C TYR A 175 13.63 -24.14 -2.03
N TYR A 176 13.77 -25.32 -2.66
CA TYR A 176 13.34 -26.59 -2.06
C TYR A 176 14.10 -26.96 -0.78
N ARG A 177 15.19 -26.25 -0.49
CA ARG A 177 16.00 -26.43 0.72
C ARG A 177 15.59 -25.49 1.86
N LEU A 178 14.62 -24.60 1.64
CA LEU A 178 14.16 -23.72 2.70
C LEU A 178 13.50 -24.54 3.82
N PRO A 179 13.94 -24.36 5.08
CA PRO A 179 13.28 -24.95 6.23
C PRO A 179 11.80 -24.53 6.27
N GLU A 180 10.94 -25.41 6.78
CA GLU A 180 9.51 -25.12 7.04
C GLU A 180 8.66 -24.80 5.79
N VAL A 181 9.22 -24.90 4.58
CA VAL A 181 8.50 -24.71 3.31
C VAL A 181 8.41 -26.04 2.56
N PRO A 182 7.21 -26.65 2.47
CA PRO A 182 6.97 -27.83 1.63
C PRO A 182 7.33 -27.56 0.15
N ARG A 183 7.80 -28.59 -0.56
CA ARG A 183 8.22 -28.46 -1.97
C ARG A 183 7.08 -28.02 -2.89
N ASP A 184 5.88 -28.55 -2.65
CA ASP A 184 4.68 -28.16 -3.39
C ASP A 184 4.31 -26.69 -3.13
N HIS A 185 4.56 -26.16 -1.92
CA HIS A 185 4.39 -24.72 -1.66
C HIS A 185 5.40 -23.87 -2.42
N VAL A 186 6.64 -24.34 -2.61
CA VAL A 186 7.62 -23.67 -3.48
C VAL A 186 7.10 -23.59 -4.91
N ASP A 187 6.60 -24.70 -5.45
CA ASP A 187 6.02 -24.74 -6.79
C ASP A 187 4.86 -23.74 -6.91
N ARG A 188 3.93 -23.75 -5.94
CA ARG A 188 2.79 -22.82 -5.87
C ARG A 188 3.20 -21.36 -5.78
N PHE A 189 4.26 -21.05 -5.03
CA PHE A 189 4.75 -19.69 -4.91
C PHE A 189 5.21 -19.15 -6.26
N PHE A 190 5.99 -19.93 -7.01
CA PHE A 190 6.43 -19.52 -8.34
C PHE A 190 5.27 -19.49 -9.34
N GLU A 191 4.30 -20.40 -9.26
CA GLU A 191 3.05 -20.27 -10.05
C GLU A 191 2.32 -18.96 -9.74
N LEU A 192 2.27 -18.53 -8.47
CA LEU A 192 1.58 -17.32 -8.03
C LEU A 192 2.31 -16.04 -8.47
N CYS A 193 3.64 -16.01 -8.36
CA CYS A 193 4.46 -14.81 -8.47
C CYS A 193 5.23 -14.67 -9.80
N ALA A 194 5.42 -15.76 -10.54
CA ALA A 194 6.13 -15.77 -11.81
C ALA A 194 5.20 -15.98 -13.01
N ALA A 195 5.60 -15.45 -14.15
CA ALA A 195 4.96 -15.71 -15.44
C ALA A 195 6.02 -15.80 -16.54
N GLU A 196 5.67 -16.43 -17.65
CA GLU A 196 6.55 -16.44 -18.82
C GLU A 196 6.64 -15.02 -19.40
N ARG A 197 7.82 -14.63 -19.91
CA ARG A 197 8.08 -13.29 -20.41
C ARG A 197 7.12 -12.84 -21.52
N ASP A 198 6.83 -13.70 -22.49
CA ASP A 198 5.92 -13.41 -23.59
C ASP A 198 4.44 -13.39 -23.15
N GLU A 199 4.07 -14.14 -22.10
CA GLU A 199 2.80 -13.96 -21.39
C GLU A 199 2.69 -12.54 -20.81
N LEU A 200 3.70 -12.10 -20.03
CA LEU A 200 3.72 -10.74 -19.46
C LEU A 200 3.69 -9.67 -20.53
N ARG A 201 4.46 -9.83 -21.60
CA ARG A 201 4.43 -8.94 -22.76
C ARG A 201 3.03 -8.84 -23.35
N SER A 202 2.30 -9.94 -23.44
CA SER A 202 0.94 -9.96 -23.98
C SER A 202 -0.03 -9.23 -23.06
N GLN A 203 0.08 -9.44 -21.74
CA GLN A 203 -0.69 -8.68 -20.75
C GLN A 203 -0.37 -7.18 -20.79
N ILE A 204 0.91 -6.79 -20.89
CA ILE A 204 1.32 -5.39 -21.01
C ILE A 204 0.71 -4.75 -22.27
N ARG A 205 0.70 -5.47 -23.40
CA ARG A 205 0.08 -4.98 -24.64
C ARG A 205 -1.42 -4.74 -24.48
N ALA A 206 -2.13 -5.63 -23.79
CA ALA A 206 -3.57 -5.51 -23.57
C ALA A 206 -3.92 -4.28 -22.72
N GLU A 207 -3.08 -3.95 -21.73
CA GLU A 207 -3.28 -2.80 -20.83
C GLU A 207 -2.77 -1.47 -21.42
N GLN A 208 -2.05 -1.50 -22.53
CA GLN A 208 -1.36 -0.33 -23.06
C GLN A 208 -2.32 0.73 -23.59
N LYS A 209 -2.27 1.93 -22.99
CA LYS A 209 -2.96 3.14 -23.47
C LYS A 209 -1.97 4.12 -24.08
N TYR A 210 -2.43 4.92 -25.05
CA TYR A 210 -1.63 5.95 -25.72
C TYR A 210 -2.22 7.35 -25.55
N ASP A 211 -2.69 7.66 -24.34
CA ASP A 211 -3.33 8.91 -23.95
C ASP A 211 -2.62 9.56 -22.75
N LYS A 212 -3.31 10.45 -22.02
CA LYS A 212 -2.78 11.12 -20.82
C LYS A 212 -2.42 10.16 -19.68
N THR A 213 -2.95 8.93 -19.70
CA THR A 213 -2.74 7.90 -18.67
C THR A 213 -1.67 6.87 -19.02
N TRP A 214 -0.91 7.05 -20.12
CA TRP A 214 0.10 6.08 -20.61
C TRP A 214 1.09 5.57 -19.54
N ALA A 215 1.53 6.44 -18.63
CA ALA A 215 2.47 6.08 -17.56
C ALA A 215 1.80 5.35 -16.39
N LEU A 216 0.46 5.35 -16.34
CA LEU A 216 -0.36 4.99 -15.17
C LEU A 216 -1.28 3.80 -15.45
N THR A 217 -1.12 3.16 -16.61
CA THR A 217 -1.80 1.90 -16.91
C THR A 217 -1.29 0.81 -15.97
N TYR A 218 -2.12 -0.22 -15.74
CA TYR A 218 -1.73 -1.36 -14.92
C TYR A 218 -0.41 -1.96 -15.44
N ASN A 219 0.52 -2.21 -14.52
CA ASN A 219 1.75 -2.92 -14.81
C ASN A 219 1.60 -4.38 -14.35
N PRO A 220 1.57 -5.37 -15.26
CA PRO A 220 1.49 -6.79 -14.92
C PRO A 220 2.56 -7.28 -13.93
N LEU A 221 3.70 -6.59 -13.84
CA LEU A 221 4.71 -6.87 -12.82
C LEU A 221 4.22 -6.69 -11.38
N ARG A 222 3.08 -6.02 -11.14
CA ARG A 222 2.45 -5.96 -9.81
C ARG A 222 1.70 -7.23 -9.42
N GLY A 223 1.19 -7.97 -10.41
CA GLY A 223 0.56 -9.27 -10.20
C GLY A 223 1.55 -10.44 -10.32
N LYS A 224 2.55 -10.28 -11.18
CA LYS A 224 3.60 -11.27 -11.46
C LYS A 224 4.97 -10.58 -11.41
N PRO A 225 5.50 -10.32 -10.20
CA PRO A 225 6.75 -9.58 -10.01
C PRO A 225 7.98 -10.32 -10.54
N LEU A 226 7.85 -11.63 -10.77
CA LEU A 226 8.90 -12.48 -11.29
C LEU A 226 8.57 -12.92 -12.72
N PHE A 227 9.60 -13.24 -13.49
CA PHE A 227 9.42 -13.77 -14.83
C PHE A 227 10.51 -14.75 -15.22
N TYR A 228 10.22 -15.63 -16.17
CA TYR A 228 11.20 -16.54 -16.75
C TYR A 228 11.15 -16.50 -18.28
N SER A 229 12.21 -16.99 -18.91
CA SER A 229 12.23 -17.20 -20.36
C SER A 229 12.04 -18.68 -20.65
N SER A 230 11.27 -19.00 -21.70
CA SER A 230 11.14 -20.37 -22.21
C SER A 230 12.49 -21.02 -22.59
N GLU A 231 13.52 -20.22 -22.89
CA GLU A 231 14.88 -20.69 -23.17
C GLU A 231 15.56 -21.32 -21.94
N ARG A 232 15.24 -20.84 -20.73
CA ARG A 232 15.77 -21.33 -19.44
C ARG A 232 14.73 -21.17 -18.32
N PRO A 233 13.67 -22.02 -18.29
CA PRO A 233 12.57 -21.89 -17.34
C PRO A 233 12.97 -22.14 -15.88
N GLN A 234 14.13 -22.75 -15.63
CA GLN A 234 14.68 -22.97 -14.30
C GLN A 234 15.22 -21.70 -13.63
N ILE A 235 15.52 -20.67 -14.41
CA ILE A 235 15.99 -19.38 -13.89
C ILE A 235 14.84 -18.38 -13.92
N VAL A 236 14.51 -17.86 -12.74
CA VAL A 236 13.47 -16.86 -12.54
C VAL A 236 14.13 -15.52 -12.23
N PHE A 237 13.66 -14.47 -12.90
CA PHE A 237 14.19 -13.12 -12.81
C PHE A 237 13.21 -12.19 -12.11
N GLY A 238 13.71 -11.19 -11.39
CA GLY A 238 12.92 -10.11 -10.82
C GLY A 238 13.60 -8.75 -11.01
N PHE A 239 12.81 -7.70 -11.17
CA PHE A 239 13.34 -6.34 -11.28
C PHE A 239 13.53 -5.64 -9.93
N SER A 240 12.66 -5.94 -8.97
CA SER A 240 12.58 -5.20 -7.71
C SER A 240 12.07 -6.11 -6.59
N SER A 241 12.74 -6.07 -5.44
CA SER A 241 12.27 -6.69 -4.20
C SER A 241 10.94 -6.09 -3.75
N LYS A 242 10.76 -4.77 -3.83
CA LYS A 242 9.51 -4.08 -3.42
C LYS A 242 8.27 -4.61 -4.15
N LEU A 243 8.36 -4.88 -5.46
CA LEU A 243 7.25 -5.46 -6.23
C LEU A 243 6.84 -6.84 -5.68
N LEU A 244 7.81 -7.66 -5.30
CA LEU A 244 7.55 -8.97 -4.68
C LEU A 244 6.93 -8.82 -3.29
N LEU A 245 7.43 -7.88 -2.48
CA LEU A 245 6.90 -7.61 -1.15
C LEU A 245 5.46 -7.08 -1.19
N TRP A 246 5.10 -6.27 -2.18
CA TRP A 246 3.70 -5.86 -2.41
C TRP A 246 2.84 -7.04 -2.87
N ARG A 247 3.40 -7.92 -3.72
CA ARG A 247 2.68 -9.10 -4.20
C ARG A 247 2.23 -10.01 -3.05
N ILE A 248 3.12 -10.29 -2.10
CA ILE A 248 2.83 -11.16 -0.94
C ILE A 248 2.05 -10.46 0.18
N THR A 249 1.82 -9.14 0.09
CA THR A 249 1.01 -8.38 1.05
C THR A 249 -0.32 -7.99 0.43
N ASP A 250 -0.46 -6.75 -0.05
CA ASP A 250 -1.74 -6.27 -0.56
C ASP A 250 -2.16 -6.92 -1.88
N GLY A 251 -1.22 -7.50 -2.62
CA GLY A 251 -1.46 -8.20 -3.88
C GLY A 251 -2.31 -9.46 -3.74
N VAL A 252 -2.16 -10.23 -2.67
CA VAL A 252 -2.89 -11.50 -2.41
C VAL A 252 -4.40 -11.31 -2.41
N TYR A 253 -4.87 -10.16 -1.93
CA TYR A 253 -6.29 -9.83 -1.90
C TYR A 253 -6.96 -10.02 -3.26
N TYR A 254 -6.28 -9.66 -4.36
CA TYR A 254 -6.85 -9.72 -5.70
C TYR A 254 -7.01 -11.15 -6.25
N ASP A 255 -6.26 -12.12 -5.72
CA ASP A 255 -6.40 -13.53 -6.10
C ASP A 255 -7.60 -14.16 -5.41
N VAL A 256 -7.77 -13.86 -4.12
CA VAL A 256 -8.81 -14.45 -3.27
C VAL A 256 -10.17 -13.78 -3.48
N ALA A 257 -10.19 -12.45 -3.61
CA ALA A 257 -11.44 -11.69 -3.70
C ALA A 257 -12.23 -11.94 -4.99
N LYS A 258 -11.56 -12.34 -6.09
CA LYS A 258 -12.23 -12.59 -7.39
C LYS A 258 -13.05 -13.89 -7.40
N GLY A 259 -12.67 -14.87 -6.58
CA GLY A 259 -13.23 -16.23 -6.64
C GLY A 259 -14.33 -16.53 -5.60
N ARG A 260 -14.55 -15.66 -4.60
CA ARG A 260 -15.36 -16.01 -3.43
C ARG A 260 -16.38 -14.93 -3.06
N SER A 261 -17.66 -15.31 -3.12
CA SER A 261 -18.73 -14.53 -2.48
C SER A 261 -18.51 -14.46 -0.96
N GLY A 262 -18.71 -13.30 -0.36
CA GLY A 262 -18.58 -13.11 1.10
C GLY A 262 -17.17 -12.83 1.62
N PHE A 263 -16.10 -13.10 0.84
CA PHE A 263 -14.72 -12.83 1.28
C PHE A 263 -14.50 -11.36 1.63
N GLY A 264 -15.09 -10.43 0.86
CA GLY A 264 -15.00 -8.99 1.15
C GLY A 264 -15.52 -8.60 2.54
N LYS A 265 -16.60 -9.27 3.02
CA LYS A 265 -17.13 -9.04 4.38
C LYS A 265 -16.18 -9.61 5.43
N ALA A 266 -15.74 -10.86 5.26
CA ALA A 266 -14.79 -11.50 6.16
C ALA A 266 -13.46 -10.72 6.27
N PHE A 267 -12.96 -10.21 5.14
CA PHE A 267 -11.77 -9.38 5.07
C PHE A 267 -11.97 -8.02 5.76
N GLY A 268 -13.15 -7.41 5.61
CA GLY A 268 -13.55 -6.21 6.34
C GLY A 268 -13.51 -6.41 7.86
N THR A 269 -14.13 -7.48 8.35
CA THR A 269 -14.14 -7.83 9.77
C THR A 269 -12.73 -8.17 10.28
N ALA A 270 -11.92 -8.91 9.52
CA ALA A 270 -10.53 -9.17 9.90
C ALA A 270 -9.70 -7.88 10.02
N PHE A 271 -9.95 -6.89 9.16
CA PHE A 271 -9.31 -5.57 9.26
C PHE A 271 -9.78 -4.78 10.49
N GLU A 272 -11.07 -4.83 10.80
CA GLU A 272 -11.61 -4.25 12.04
C GLU A 272 -10.95 -4.86 13.29
N HIS A 273 -10.78 -6.18 13.34
CA HIS A 273 -10.06 -6.85 14.42
C HIS A 273 -8.60 -6.39 14.50
N TYR A 274 -7.92 -6.22 13.37
CA TYR A 274 -6.57 -5.66 13.33
C TYR A 274 -6.50 -4.24 13.92
N VAL A 275 -7.45 -3.37 13.59
CA VAL A 275 -7.55 -2.02 14.19
C VAL A 275 -7.76 -2.11 15.71
N GLY A 276 -8.57 -3.07 16.16
CA GLY A 276 -8.73 -3.41 17.57
C GLY A 276 -7.43 -3.82 18.25
N ASP A 277 -6.61 -4.64 17.60
CA ASP A 277 -5.30 -5.04 18.10
C ASP A 277 -4.37 -3.83 18.24
N VAL A 278 -4.34 -2.92 17.26
CA VAL A 278 -3.58 -1.66 17.34
C VAL A 278 -4.00 -0.86 18.58
N LEU A 279 -5.32 -0.63 18.73
CA LEU A 279 -5.88 0.12 19.85
C LEU A 279 -5.48 -0.50 21.20
N LYS A 280 -5.68 -1.80 21.37
CA LYS A 280 -5.38 -2.50 22.64
C LYS A 280 -3.89 -2.57 22.95
N THR A 281 -3.04 -2.54 21.92
CA THR A 281 -1.58 -2.58 22.08
C THR A 281 -1.02 -1.26 22.58
N VAL A 282 -1.61 -0.13 22.16
CA VAL A 282 -1.07 1.21 22.45
C VAL A 282 -1.88 2.00 23.48
N LEU A 283 -3.18 1.76 23.58
CA LEU A 283 -4.10 2.48 24.47
C LEU A 283 -4.53 1.57 25.63
N THR A 284 -3.76 1.59 26.71
CA THR A 284 -3.95 0.70 27.86
C THR A 284 -4.79 1.32 28.97
N ALA A 285 -5.51 0.46 29.71
CA ALA A 285 -6.17 0.84 30.95
C ALA A 285 -5.13 1.23 32.04
N PRO A 286 -5.50 2.08 33.02
CA PRO A 286 -6.82 2.69 33.20
C PRO A 286 -7.03 3.99 32.40
N THR A 287 -5.98 4.54 31.78
CA THR A 287 -6.02 5.83 31.07
C THR A 287 -7.00 5.84 29.91
N PHE A 288 -7.05 4.73 29.17
CA PHE A 288 -7.93 4.59 28.01
C PHE A 288 -8.96 3.48 28.24
N ARG A 289 -10.19 3.75 27.80
CA ARG A 289 -11.26 2.76 27.71
C ARG A 289 -11.51 2.44 26.24
N VAL A 290 -11.08 1.26 25.80
CA VAL A 290 -11.28 0.75 24.44
C VAL A 290 -12.48 -0.20 24.45
N MET A 291 -13.46 0.05 23.57
CA MET A 291 -14.68 -0.75 23.42
C MET A 291 -14.85 -1.18 21.96
N ALA A 292 -15.07 -2.47 21.74
CA ALA A 292 -15.45 -3.01 20.43
C ALA A 292 -16.91 -2.69 20.10
N GLU A 293 -17.33 -3.01 18.88
CA GLU A 293 -18.73 -2.88 18.45
C GLU A 293 -19.68 -3.52 19.47
N THR A 294 -20.65 -2.74 19.94
CA THR A 294 -21.80 -3.23 20.70
C THR A 294 -23.06 -3.00 19.87
N SER A 295 -23.82 -4.07 19.61
CA SER A 295 -25.16 -3.94 19.04
C SER A 295 -26.12 -3.36 20.07
N PHE A 296 -27.00 -2.45 19.67
CA PHE A 296 -28.00 -1.85 20.56
C PHE A 296 -29.38 -1.79 19.89
N ASP A 297 -30.42 -1.91 20.72
CA ASP A 297 -31.81 -1.83 20.25
C ASP A 297 -32.22 -0.38 20.04
N VAL A 298 -32.48 0.01 18.79
CA VAL A 298 -33.07 1.32 18.47
C VAL A 298 -34.58 1.30 18.72
N LYS A 299 -35.20 0.11 18.61
CA LYS A 299 -36.57 -0.24 19.01
C LYS A 299 -36.58 -1.70 19.47
N LYS A 300 -37.57 -2.12 20.27
CA LYS A 300 -37.67 -3.50 20.76
C LYS A 300 -37.59 -4.51 19.61
N GLY A 301 -36.54 -5.33 19.57
CA GLY A 301 -36.30 -6.34 18.53
C GLY A 301 -35.65 -5.83 17.24
N HIS A 302 -35.26 -4.56 17.17
CA HIS A 302 -34.54 -3.96 16.04
C HIS A 302 -33.14 -3.55 16.49
N GLY A 303 -32.29 -4.56 16.69
CA GLY A 303 -30.87 -4.38 16.97
C GLY A 303 -30.15 -3.73 15.80
N ARG A 304 -29.27 -2.79 16.11
CA ARG A 304 -28.44 -2.09 15.12
C ARG A 304 -26.97 -2.19 15.50
N ALA A 305 -26.16 -2.43 14.47
CA ALA A 305 -24.71 -2.36 14.49
C ALA A 305 -24.24 -0.94 14.84
N GLY A 306 -23.23 -0.87 15.73
CA GLY A 306 -22.67 0.38 16.22
C GLY A 306 -21.55 0.90 15.34
N SER A 307 -20.67 1.71 15.92
CA SER A 307 -19.34 1.95 15.35
C SER A 307 -18.46 0.76 15.65
N ASP A 308 -17.59 0.39 14.71
CA ASP A 308 -16.66 -0.75 14.84
C ASP A 308 -15.84 -0.68 16.15
N TRP A 309 -15.33 0.51 16.48
CA TRP A 309 -14.67 0.76 17.78
C TRP A 309 -15.07 2.10 18.37
N HIS A 310 -14.97 2.18 19.70
CA HIS A 310 -15.06 3.42 20.47
C HIS A 310 -13.93 3.46 21.50
N VAL A 311 -13.29 4.62 21.63
CA VAL A 311 -12.25 4.85 22.64
C VAL A 311 -12.55 6.12 23.42
N SER A 312 -12.34 6.08 24.73
CA SER A 312 -12.40 7.25 25.62
C SER A 312 -11.14 7.39 26.44
N ASP A 313 -10.78 8.64 26.71
CA ASP A 313 -9.90 9.04 27.81
C ASP A 313 -10.62 10.08 28.68
N GLU A 314 -9.89 10.79 29.54
CA GLU A 314 -10.45 11.86 30.37
C GLU A 314 -10.85 13.11 29.55
N GLY A 315 -10.32 13.27 28.34
CA GLY A 315 -10.47 14.48 27.53
C GLY A 315 -11.51 14.38 26.42
N CYS A 316 -11.76 13.19 25.85
CA CYS A 316 -12.70 13.03 24.74
C CYS A 316 -13.17 11.59 24.47
N HIS A 317 -14.09 11.48 23.51
CA HIS A 317 -14.56 10.23 22.91
C HIS A 317 -14.20 10.18 21.42
N VAL A 318 -13.65 9.08 20.94
CA VAL A 318 -13.36 8.84 19.52
C VAL A 318 -14.18 7.64 19.05
N PHE A 319 -15.02 7.85 18.02
CA PHE A 319 -15.75 6.79 17.35
C PHE A 319 -15.02 6.42 16.08
N ILE A 320 -14.81 5.12 15.84
CA ILE A 320 -13.93 4.63 14.80
C ILE A 320 -14.70 3.68 13.89
N GLU A 321 -14.65 3.95 12.59
CA GLU A 321 -15.22 3.10 11.54
C GLU A 321 -14.11 2.59 10.61
N CYS A 322 -14.02 1.29 10.43
CA CYS A 322 -13.01 0.59 9.63
C CYS A 322 -13.51 0.29 8.22
N LYS A 323 -12.68 0.56 7.20
CA LYS A 323 -13.04 0.37 5.79
C LYS A 323 -11.89 -0.18 4.97
N THR A 324 -12.15 -1.30 4.29
CA THR A 324 -11.21 -1.93 3.35
C THR A 324 -11.40 -1.47 1.90
N LYS A 325 -12.32 -0.52 1.64
CA LYS A 325 -12.56 0.00 0.28
C LYS A 325 -11.27 0.65 -0.26
N ARG A 326 -10.96 0.32 -1.51
CA ARG A 326 -9.81 0.83 -2.25
C ARG A 326 -10.30 1.77 -3.35
N ILE A 327 -9.50 2.80 -3.67
CA ILE A 327 -9.75 3.65 -4.85
C ILE A 327 -9.47 2.80 -6.09
N ARG A 328 -10.37 2.86 -7.09
CA ARG A 328 -10.18 2.15 -8.35
C ARG A 328 -8.94 2.65 -9.10
N LEU A 329 -8.24 1.76 -9.80
CA LEU A 329 -7.01 2.13 -10.54
C LEU A 329 -7.25 3.27 -11.53
N THR A 330 -8.39 3.26 -12.24
CA THR A 330 -8.74 4.33 -13.18
C THR A 330 -8.94 5.68 -12.48
N ALA A 331 -9.49 5.68 -11.26
CA ALA A 331 -9.66 6.88 -10.45
C ALA A 331 -8.32 7.38 -9.86
N LYS A 332 -7.38 6.49 -9.53
CA LYS A 332 -6.00 6.87 -9.15
C LYS A 332 -5.25 7.50 -10.34
N ALA A 333 -5.52 7.04 -11.56
CA ALA A 333 -4.86 7.51 -12.78
C ALA A 333 -5.45 8.81 -13.35
N ASP A 334 -6.72 9.13 -13.05
CA ASP A 334 -7.41 10.31 -13.57
C ASP A 334 -8.55 10.76 -12.66
N MET A 335 -8.42 11.96 -12.06
CA MET A 335 -9.46 12.55 -11.19
C MET A 335 -10.75 12.89 -11.94
N ASP A 336 -10.69 13.08 -13.26
CA ASP A 336 -11.87 13.40 -14.07
C ASP A 336 -12.68 12.15 -14.45
N HIS A 337 -12.18 10.97 -14.12
CA HIS A 337 -12.90 9.72 -14.38
C HIS A 337 -14.13 9.63 -13.46
N GLU A 338 -15.28 9.18 -14.00
CA GLU A 338 -16.55 9.06 -13.24
C GLU A 338 -16.41 8.29 -11.92
N HIS A 339 -15.60 7.22 -11.95
CA HIS A 339 -15.22 6.41 -10.80
C HIS A 339 -14.62 7.19 -9.63
N PHE A 340 -13.94 8.32 -9.86
CA PHE A 340 -13.35 9.12 -8.79
C PHE A 340 -14.44 9.76 -7.92
N ALA A 341 -15.43 10.41 -8.53
CA ALA A 341 -16.54 11.04 -7.80
C ALA A 341 -17.37 10.01 -7.02
N GLU A 342 -17.62 8.83 -7.61
CA GLU A 342 -18.28 7.72 -6.93
C GLU A 342 -17.51 7.19 -5.72
N ASP A 343 -16.18 7.02 -5.86
CA ASP A 343 -15.33 6.54 -4.78
C ASP A 343 -15.28 7.57 -3.63
N LEU A 344 -15.21 8.85 -3.95
CA LEU A 344 -15.21 9.94 -2.95
C LEU A 344 -16.57 10.09 -2.25
N ARG A 345 -17.68 9.98 -2.98
CA ARG A 345 -19.03 9.94 -2.38
C ARG A 345 -19.17 8.76 -1.43
N LYS A 346 -18.59 7.61 -1.77
CA LYS A 346 -18.61 6.45 -0.87
C LYS A 346 -17.83 6.69 0.41
N MET A 347 -16.73 7.46 0.36
CA MET A 347 -16.01 7.90 1.55
C MET A 347 -16.89 8.81 2.43
N ALA A 348 -17.59 9.78 1.83
CA ALA A 348 -18.53 10.65 2.56
C ALA A 348 -19.62 9.84 3.28
N GLN A 349 -20.17 8.81 2.63
CA GLN A 349 -21.13 7.89 3.26
C GLN A 349 -20.56 7.19 4.49
N PHE A 350 -19.28 6.80 4.49
CA PHE A 350 -18.65 6.19 5.66
C PHE A 350 -18.49 7.19 6.82
N VAL A 351 -18.12 8.44 6.51
CA VAL A 351 -18.07 9.52 7.51
C VAL A 351 -19.44 9.74 8.15
N VAL A 352 -20.49 9.84 7.33
CA VAL A 352 -21.87 10.08 7.80
C VAL A 352 -22.44 8.87 8.55
N GLN A 353 -22.12 7.65 8.13
CA GLN A 353 -22.49 6.44 8.86
C GLN A 353 -21.99 6.50 10.30
N ASN A 354 -20.73 6.91 10.52
CA ASN A 354 -20.18 7.01 11.86
C ASN A 354 -20.73 8.24 12.62
N TYR A 355 -21.04 9.34 11.94
CA TYR A 355 -21.75 10.47 12.56
C TYR A 355 -23.12 10.07 13.11
N LYS A 356 -23.83 9.17 12.44
CA LYS A 356 -25.09 8.64 12.94
C LYS A 356 -24.92 7.91 14.28
N ASN A 357 -23.85 7.11 14.40
CA ASN A 357 -23.50 6.43 15.66
C ASN A 357 -23.16 7.43 16.77
N ILE A 358 -22.40 8.50 16.46
CA ILE A 358 -22.09 9.59 17.40
C ILE A 358 -23.36 10.32 17.85
N HIS A 359 -24.24 10.66 16.92
CA HIS A 359 -25.48 11.36 17.21
C HIS A 359 -26.39 10.54 18.14
N GLU A 360 -26.49 9.23 17.91
CA GLU A 360 -27.25 8.29 18.75
C GLU A 360 -26.64 8.15 20.16
N ALA A 361 -25.31 8.18 20.28
CA ALA A 361 -24.65 8.20 21.59
C ALA A 361 -24.90 9.51 22.36
N ARG A 362 -24.80 10.66 21.67
CA ARG A 362 -25.03 11.99 22.28
C ARG A 362 -26.45 12.18 22.76
N THR A 363 -27.43 11.71 22.00
CA THR A 363 -28.86 11.84 22.30
C THR A 363 -29.38 10.81 23.31
N GLY A 364 -28.50 9.95 23.85
CA GLY A 364 -28.86 8.97 24.87
C GLY A 364 -29.63 7.76 24.34
N VAL A 365 -29.67 7.56 23.02
CA VAL A 365 -30.24 6.34 22.42
C VAL A 365 -29.42 5.11 22.84
N ARG A 366 -28.10 5.26 22.95
CA ARG A 366 -27.19 4.23 23.48
C ARG A 366 -27.08 4.31 25.00
N ARG A 367 -27.91 3.54 25.71
CA ARG A 367 -27.94 3.51 27.19
C ARG A 367 -26.66 2.98 27.84
N ASP A 368 -25.91 2.17 27.11
CA ASP A 368 -24.64 1.58 27.52
C ASP A 368 -23.45 2.54 27.39
N PHE A 369 -23.64 3.67 26.70
CA PHE A 369 -22.61 4.66 26.48
C PHE A 369 -22.60 5.72 27.59
N PRO A 370 -21.50 5.88 28.35
CA PRO A 370 -21.40 6.91 29.37
C PRO A 370 -21.19 8.28 28.70
N ASN A 371 -22.26 9.00 28.41
CA ASN A 371 -22.18 10.37 27.92
C ASN A 371 -21.69 11.30 29.04
N ARG A 372 -20.41 11.64 29.05
CA ARG A 372 -19.74 12.44 30.10
C ARG A 372 -19.59 13.92 29.75
N ASP A 373 -20.34 14.40 28.77
CA ASP A 373 -20.25 15.78 28.27
C ASP A 373 -18.84 16.15 27.78
N LEU A 374 -18.12 15.16 27.23
CA LEU A 374 -16.81 15.33 26.63
C LEU A 374 -16.92 15.55 25.12
N PRO A 375 -15.93 16.22 24.49
CA PRO A 375 -15.82 16.29 23.03
C PRO A 375 -15.88 14.92 22.35
N PHE A 376 -16.49 14.88 21.17
CA PHE A 376 -16.57 13.68 20.33
C PHE A 376 -15.77 13.90 19.05
N PHE A 377 -15.11 12.85 18.56
CA PHE A 377 -14.40 12.86 17.29
C PHE A 377 -14.80 11.67 16.42
N ASN A 378 -14.79 11.89 15.10
CA ASN A 378 -15.17 10.88 14.11
C ASN A 378 -13.93 10.42 13.35
N ALA A 379 -13.46 9.20 13.61
CA ALA A 379 -12.35 8.58 12.88
C ALA A 379 -12.88 7.58 11.85
N ILE A 380 -12.45 7.73 10.60
CA ILE A 380 -12.59 6.67 9.60
C ILE A 380 -11.20 6.09 9.35
N VAL A 381 -11.03 4.79 9.51
CA VAL A 381 -9.75 4.10 9.30
C VAL A 381 -9.86 3.25 8.05
N THR A 382 -8.99 3.53 7.08
CA THR A 382 -8.98 2.91 5.77
C THR A 382 -7.74 2.03 5.61
N LEU A 383 -7.86 0.86 4.99
CA LEU A 383 -6.69 -0.02 4.83
C LEU A 383 -5.61 0.57 3.90
N GLU A 384 -6.02 1.31 2.86
CA GLU A 384 -5.13 2.02 1.93
C GLU A 384 -5.05 3.52 2.26
N ASN A 385 -3.98 4.19 1.84
CA ASN A 385 -3.93 5.66 1.88
C ASN A 385 -4.63 6.28 0.67
N TRP A 386 -5.74 6.97 0.95
CA TRP A 386 -6.57 7.67 -0.04
C TRP A 386 -6.07 9.06 -0.41
N ARG A 387 -4.99 9.55 0.23
CA ARG A 387 -4.36 10.87 -0.02
C ARG A 387 -5.36 12.03 0.08
N LEU A 388 -6.25 11.96 1.08
CA LEU A 388 -7.39 12.87 1.22
C LEU A 388 -7.01 14.29 1.64
N GLY A 389 -5.82 14.52 2.19
CA GLY A 389 -5.29 15.86 2.47
C GLY A 389 -4.88 16.67 1.23
N HIS A 390 -5.29 16.22 0.04
CA HIS A 390 -5.06 16.94 -1.20
C HIS A 390 -5.97 18.17 -1.31
N PRO A 391 -5.47 19.36 -1.71
CA PRO A 391 -6.25 20.63 -1.69
C PRO A 391 -7.54 20.64 -2.53
N LEU A 392 -7.67 19.77 -3.53
CA LEU A 392 -8.91 19.63 -4.30
C LEU A 392 -9.86 18.56 -3.74
N ILE A 393 -9.35 17.62 -2.95
CA ILE A 393 -10.13 16.46 -2.48
C ILE A 393 -10.74 16.74 -1.12
N GLU A 394 -9.99 17.38 -0.22
CA GLU A 394 -10.50 17.69 1.11
C GLU A 394 -11.77 18.58 1.07
N PRO A 395 -11.82 19.69 0.29
CA PRO A 395 -13.03 20.50 0.21
C PRO A 395 -14.20 19.76 -0.45
N GLU A 396 -13.92 18.95 -1.48
CA GLU A 396 -14.96 18.19 -2.18
C GLU A 396 -15.53 17.07 -1.30
N LEU A 397 -14.67 16.36 -0.54
CA LEU A 397 -15.12 15.39 0.45
C LEU A 397 -16.00 16.08 1.50
N ARG A 398 -15.57 17.24 2.02
CA ARG A 398 -16.35 18.01 3.00
C ARG A 398 -17.72 18.39 2.44
N ARG A 399 -17.78 18.85 1.19
CA ARG A 399 -19.04 19.17 0.50
C ARG A 399 -19.94 17.94 0.41
N LEU A 400 -19.40 16.79 -0.02
CA LEU A 400 -20.14 15.54 -0.10
C LEU A 400 -20.62 15.04 1.27
N VAL A 401 -19.86 15.28 2.35
CA VAL A 401 -20.31 14.95 3.71
C VAL A 401 -21.50 15.82 4.13
N VAL A 402 -21.53 17.12 3.77
CA VAL A 402 -22.69 17.99 4.00
C VAL A 402 -23.92 17.45 3.26
N ASP A 403 -23.79 17.15 1.96
CA ASP A 403 -24.89 16.60 1.16
C ASP A 403 -25.45 15.30 1.77
N GLU A 404 -24.57 14.42 2.26
CA GLU A 404 -24.94 13.15 2.87
C GLU A 404 -25.57 13.32 4.27
N LEU A 405 -25.13 14.30 5.07
CA LEU A 405 -25.79 14.64 6.35
C LEU A 405 -27.22 15.12 6.13
N GLU A 406 -27.44 15.99 5.14
CA GLU A 406 -28.77 16.47 4.77
C GLU A 406 -29.67 15.32 4.31
N ARG A 407 -29.14 14.41 3.48
CA ARG A 407 -29.87 13.23 3.01
C ARG A 407 -30.30 12.31 4.16
N GLU A 408 -29.41 12.08 5.12
CA GLU A 408 -29.68 11.26 6.31
C GLU A 408 -30.44 12.03 7.41
N ARG A 409 -30.77 13.31 7.18
CA ARG A 409 -31.46 14.21 8.13
C ARG A 409 -30.73 14.34 9.47
N LEU A 410 -29.40 14.35 9.44
CA LEU A 410 -28.56 14.56 10.61
C LEU A 410 -28.23 16.06 10.79
N PRO A 411 -28.02 16.53 12.04
CA PRO A 411 -27.70 17.93 12.29
C PRO A 411 -26.40 18.36 11.60
N PRO A 412 -26.39 19.47 10.81
CA PRO A 412 -25.18 19.99 10.17
C PRO A 412 -24.06 20.37 11.15
N LEU A 413 -24.43 20.74 12.39
CA LEU A 413 -23.50 21.10 13.47
C LEU A 413 -22.56 19.96 13.88
N LEU A 414 -22.87 18.71 13.53
CA LEU A 414 -21.97 17.57 13.77
C LEU A 414 -20.59 17.79 13.12
N LEU A 415 -20.51 18.49 11.98
CA LEU A 415 -19.24 18.79 11.33
C LEU A 415 -18.34 19.72 12.14
N SER A 416 -18.92 20.70 12.84
CA SER A 416 -18.18 21.66 13.65
C SER A 416 -17.91 21.15 15.07
N GLU A 417 -18.86 20.42 15.65
CA GLU A 417 -18.78 19.94 17.04
C GLU A 417 -18.10 18.59 17.19
N CYS A 418 -18.06 17.79 16.12
CA CYS A 418 -17.41 16.49 16.07
C CYS A 418 -16.47 16.43 14.85
N PRO A 419 -15.27 17.03 14.89
CA PRO A 419 -14.37 16.99 13.76
C PRO A 419 -14.11 15.55 13.30
N TYR A 420 -14.21 15.31 11.98
CA TYR A 420 -13.86 14.02 11.42
C TYR A 420 -12.43 14.02 10.86
N ARG A 421 -11.82 12.84 10.85
CA ARG A 421 -10.56 12.59 10.16
C ARG A 421 -10.57 11.19 9.56
N VAL A 422 -10.06 11.09 8.34
CA VAL A 422 -9.84 9.80 7.68
C VAL A 422 -8.35 9.47 7.77
N PHE A 423 -8.04 8.31 8.33
CA PHE A 423 -6.69 7.78 8.46
C PHE A 423 -6.52 6.61 7.50
N SER A 424 -5.35 6.48 6.88
CA SER A 424 -4.87 5.16 6.46
C SER A 424 -4.49 4.32 7.68
N ALA A 425 -4.46 3.00 7.56
CA ALA A 425 -4.08 2.11 8.66
C ALA A 425 -2.68 2.44 9.22
N GLN A 426 -1.74 2.79 8.34
CA GLN A 426 -0.39 3.24 8.74
C GLN A 426 -0.44 4.55 9.55
N GLU A 427 -1.17 5.56 9.06
CA GLU A 427 -1.36 6.80 9.83
C GLU A 427 -2.07 6.51 11.16
N PHE A 428 -3.04 5.60 11.19
CA PHE A 428 -3.74 5.25 12.41
C PHE A 428 -2.82 4.57 13.44
N GLU A 429 -1.94 3.66 13.01
CA GLU A 429 -0.91 3.03 13.86
C GLU A 429 0.03 4.08 14.47
N MET A 430 0.45 5.08 13.68
CA MET A 430 1.31 6.18 14.15
C MET A 430 0.55 7.10 15.12
N PHE A 431 -0.66 7.54 14.74
CA PHE A 431 -1.42 8.52 15.51
C PHE A 431 -1.98 7.91 16.81
N SER A 432 -2.20 6.60 16.86
CA SER A 432 -2.56 5.92 18.11
C SER A 432 -1.37 5.90 19.10
N GLN A 433 -0.12 5.85 18.62
CA GLN A 433 1.05 6.02 19.48
C GLN A 433 1.23 7.46 19.96
N ASP A 434 0.86 8.46 19.16
CA ASP A 434 0.78 9.85 19.64
C ASP A 434 -0.30 9.99 20.71
N ALA A 435 -1.47 9.38 20.49
CA ALA A 435 -2.57 9.39 21.46
C ALA A 435 -2.19 8.78 22.80
N ALA A 436 -1.45 7.66 22.79
CA ALA A 436 -0.94 7.03 24.00
C ALA A 436 -0.06 7.98 24.84
N ARG A 437 0.69 8.88 24.19
CA ARG A 437 1.62 9.82 24.84
C ARG A 437 0.97 11.15 25.22
N LEU A 438 0.03 11.62 24.42
CA LEU A 438 -0.46 13.01 24.44
C LEU A 438 -1.98 13.13 24.67
N GLY A 439 -2.68 12.01 24.81
CA GLY A 439 -4.15 11.95 24.88
C GLY A 439 -4.82 11.82 23.52
N LEU A 440 -6.04 11.30 23.49
CA LEU A 440 -6.80 10.98 22.26
C LEU A 440 -7.03 12.18 21.35
N ALA A 441 -7.28 13.37 21.92
CA ALA A 441 -7.51 14.58 21.14
C ALA A 441 -6.31 14.94 20.23
N SER A 442 -5.10 14.50 20.60
CA SER A 442 -3.90 14.70 19.77
C SER A 442 -4.01 14.04 18.38
N MET A 443 -4.88 13.04 18.18
CA MET A 443 -5.10 12.44 16.86
C MET A 443 -5.71 13.42 15.86
N PHE A 444 -6.43 14.42 16.35
CA PHE A 444 -7.17 15.42 15.56
C PHE A 444 -6.51 16.80 15.59
N ALA A 445 -5.45 16.94 16.39
CA ALA A 445 -4.67 18.17 16.47
C ALA A 445 -3.98 18.48 15.13
N LYS A 446 -3.88 19.78 14.82
CA LYS A 446 -3.17 20.24 13.62
C LYS A 446 -1.68 19.86 13.69
N PRO A 447 -1.01 19.65 12.56
CA PRO A 447 0.39 19.24 12.56
C PRO A 447 1.33 20.18 13.32
N GLU A 448 1.04 21.49 13.33
CA GLU A 448 1.90 22.49 13.96
C GLU A 448 1.76 22.54 15.49
N THR A 449 0.71 21.92 16.04
CA THR A 449 0.37 22.04 17.47
C THR A 449 0.90 20.87 18.29
N VAL A 450 1.42 19.81 17.66
CA VAL A 450 1.85 18.59 18.34
C VAL A 450 3.13 18.07 17.71
N THR A 451 4.14 17.78 18.55
CA THR A 451 5.33 17.06 18.11
C THR A 451 4.98 15.58 17.92
N ARG A 452 5.07 15.13 16.67
CA ARG A 452 4.72 13.79 16.21
C ARG A 452 5.91 12.83 16.34
N GLY A 453 5.63 11.58 16.70
CA GLY A 453 6.67 10.55 16.84
C GLY A 453 7.64 10.76 18.01
N PRO A 454 8.70 9.94 18.13
CA PRO A 454 9.06 8.86 17.21
C PRO A 454 8.03 7.72 17.20
N TYR A 455 8.00 6.97 16.11
CA TYR A 455 7.08 5.84 15.93
C TYR A 455 7.85 4.53 15.91
N ARG A 456 7.28 3.49 16.53
CA ARG A 456 7.74 2.10 16.37
C ARG A 456 6.81 1.35 15.43
N SER A 457 7.39 0.41 14.66
CA SER A 457 6.60 -0.54 13.88
C SER A 457 5.87 -1.48 14.84
N LEU A 458 4.53 -1.47 14.78
CA LEU A 458 3.71 -2.34 15.62
C LEU A 458 3.71 -3.76 15.04
N PHE A 459 3.76 -4.76 15.92
CA PHE A 459 3.69 -6.18 15.55
C PHE A 459 4.82 -6.68 14.64
N HIS A 460 6.00 -6.05 14.64
CA HIS A 460 7.15 -6.50 13.84
C HIS A 460 7.54 -7.96 14.15
N ASP A 461 7.30 -8.43 15.38
CA ASP A 461 7.49 -9.83 15.78
C ASP A 461 6.70 -10.82 14.93
N GLU A 462 5.53 -10.43 14.40
CA GLU A 462 4.74 -11.26 13.48
C GLU A 462 5.53 -11.65 12.23
N VAL A 463 6.44 -10.78 11.80
CA VAL A 463 7.33 -11.00 10.65
C VAL A 463 8.63 -11.64 11.09
N PHE A 464 9.23 -11.22 12.21
CA PHE A 464 10.49 -11.80 12.68
C PHE A 464 10.36 -13.26 13.11
N GLN A 465 9.21 -13.69 13.62
CA GLN A 465 8.97 -15.11 13.91
C GLN A 465 9.08 -16.02 12.68
N LEU A 466 8.97 -15.46 11.47
CA LEU A 466 9.16 -16.19 10.22
C LEU A 466 10.63 -16.41 9.86
N LEU A 467 11.55 -15.68 10.48
CA LEU A 467 12.97 -15.86 10.27
C LEU A 467 13.47 -17.04 11.12
N PRO A 468 14.45 -17.83 10.61
CA PRO A 468 15.20 -18.79 11.41
C PRO A 468 15.66 -18.17 12.73
N GLU A 469 15.66 -18.92 13.83
CA GLU A 469 15.95 -18.38 15.18
C GLU A 469 17.29 -17.62 15.25
N ASP A 470 18.29 -18.10 14.53
CA ASP A 470 19.62 -17.50 14.41
C ASP A 470 19.65 -16.21 13.58
N ALA A 471 18.68 -16.02 12.68
CA ALA A 471 18.48 -14.82 11.87
C ALA A 471 17.50 -13.81 12.48
N ARG A 472 16.86 -14.13 13.62
CA ARG A 472 15.96 -13.19 14.31
C ARG A 472 16.78 -12.06 14.91
N PRO A 473 16.38 -10.79 14.73
CA PRO A 473 17.04 -9.68 15.41
C PRO A 473 16.96 -9.91 16.92
N LYS A 474 18.09 -9.87 17.63
CA LYS A 474 18.12 -9.84 19.09
C LYS A 474 17.61 -8.47 19.54
N VAL A 475 16.30 -8.33 19.65
CA VAL A 475 15.68 -7.09 20.15
C VAL A 475 15.89 -7.06 21.66
N ASP A 476 16.85 -6.26 22.12
CA ASP A 476 17.04 -6.01 23.54
C ASP A 476 15.97 -5.02 24.01
N ILE A 477 14.91 -5.55 24.60
CA ILE A 477 13.74 -4.81 25.10
C ILE A 477 14.14 -3.80 26.19
N SER A 478 15.35 -3.92 26.77
CA SER A 478 15.83 -3.08 27.87
C SER A 478 16.48 -1.75 27.46
N THR A 479 16.73 -1.51 26.16
CA THR A 479 17.47 -0.31 25.68
C THR A 479 16.69 0.63 24.77
N CYS A 480 15.38 0.44 24.60
CA CYS A 480 14.51 1.21 23.69
C CYS A 480 14.19 2.67 24.12
N ASP A 481 14.92 3.25 25.08
CA ASP A 481 14.78 4.65 25.51
C ASP A 481 15.72 5.64 24.79
N ARG A 482 16.36 5.25 23.68
CA ARG A 482 17.19 6.18 22.89
C ARG A 482 16.71 6.36 21.43
N PRO A 483 16.69 7.60 20.92
CA PRO A 483 15.81 8.00 19.81
C PRO A 483 16.46 7.87 18.42
N ASP A 484 17.53 7.10 18.27
CA ASP A 484 18.33 7.17 17.05
C ASP A 484 18.71 5.79 16.52
N ARG A 485 17.93 5.33 15.51
CA ARG A 485 18.34 4.62 14.28
C ARG A 485 17.17 3.86 13.66
N SER A 486 16.36 4.57 12.88
CA SER A 486 15.56 3.99 11.78
C SER A 486 16.47 3.71 10.58
N ARG A 487 17.40 2.76 10.74
CA ARG A 487 18.12 2.08 9.65
C ARG A 487 18.35 0.63 10.03
N ALA A 488 17.26 -0.13 10.13
CA ALA A 488 17.33 -1.58 10.04
C ALA A 488 17.46 -1.95 8.56
N ILE A 489 18.65 -1.77 7.99
CA ILE A 489 19.01 -2.52 6.79
C ILE A 489 19.19 -3.95 7.30
N LEU A 490 18.29 -4.85 6.91
CA LEU A 490 18.50 -6.30 7.01
C LEU A 490 19.75 -6.63 6.16
N ARG A 491 20.93 -6.50 6.75
CA ARG A 491 22.12 -7.22 6.29
C ARG A 491 22.04 -8.58 6.98
N LEU A 492 21.44 -9.54 6.28
CA LEU A 492 21.69 -10.94 6.55
C LEU A 492 23.12 -11.19 6.06
N GLU A 493 24.03 -11.57 6.97
CA GLU A 493 25.37 -12.04 6.62
C GLU A 493 25.30 -13.39 5.89
#